data_AF-A0A1F6HUB3-F1
#
_entry.id   AF-A0A1F6HUB3-F1
#
_cell.length_a   1.000
_cell.length_b   1.000
_cell.length_c   1.000
_cell.angle_alpha   90.00
_cell.angle_beta   90.00
_cell.angle_gamma   90.00
#
_symmetry.space_group_name_H-M   'P 1'
#
loop_
_entity.id
_entity.type
_entity.pdbx_description
1 polymer ?
#
loop_
_entity_poly.entity_id
_entity_poly.type
_entity_poly.pdbx_seq_one_letter_code
_entity_poly.pdbx_strand_id
1 'polypeptide(L)'
;MPGELKKSLFYCSINGMSSASETFFTSVGCMDGRSECAVAKWGRKKFGVEYADAITEAGLAGLLAQDHLDKYLIDSLENKIKISLEKHHSKNIVVSGHEDCAASNAASEEKHKEDILKAAELISLIFPNTSVTPVYVKRDGEEWTVKELK
;
A
#
# COMPACT_ATOMS: atom_id res chain seq x y z
N MET A 1 15.87 41.72 -11.77
CA MET A 1 16.27 40.41 -11.24
C MET A 1 15.09 39.81 -10.49
N PRO A 2 14.35 38.84 -11.05
CA PRO A 2 13.44 38.01 -10.29
C PRO A 2 14.14 36.71 -9.89
N GLY A 3 14.08 36.40 -8.60
CA GLY A 3 14.78 35.29 -7.96
C GLY A 3 14.34 33.91 -8.44
N GLU A 4 15.33 33.03 -8.53
CA GLU A 4 15.17 31.61 -8.84
C GLU A 4 14.33 30.91 -7.77
N LEU A 5 13.12 30.47 -8.16
CA LEU A 5 12.44 29.37 -7.48
C LEU A 5 13.18 28.08 -7.78
N LYS A 6 14.10 27.66 -6.89
CA LYS A 6 14.60 26.28 -6.86
C LYS A 6 13.45 25.35 -6.45
N LYS A 7 12.61 24.98 -7.41
CA LYS A 7 11.80 23.76 -7.31
C LYS A 7 12.80 22.61 -7.41
N SER A 8 13.16 22.03 -6.27
CA SER A 8 13.79 20.72 -6.21
C SER A 8 12.78 19.69 -6.72
N LEU A 9 12.62 19.57 -8.04
CA LEU A 9 12.06 18.38 -8.64
C LEU A 9 13.04 17.25 -8.34
N PHE A 10 12.70 16.42 -7.34
CA PHE A 10 13.28 15.08 -7.23
C PHE A 10 12.87 14.32 -8.49
N TYR A 11 13.71 14.37 -9.50
CA TYR A 11 13.58 13.57 -10.71
C TYR A 11 13.87 12.12 -10.32
N CYS A 12 12.87 11.25 -10.39
CA CYS A 12 13.09 9.81 -10.30
C CYS A 12 13.84 9.40 -11.58
N SER A 13 15.15 9.21 -11.47
CA SER A 13 15.99 8.83 -12.60
C SER A 13 15.82 7.35 -12.88
N ILE A 14 14.90 7.01 -13.79
CA ILE A 14 14.64 5.64 -14.24
C ILE A 14 15.80 5.13 -15.13
N ASN A 15 16.81 4.50 -14.52
CA ASN A 15 17.71 3.59 -15.20
C ASN A 15 17.45 2.17 -14.71
N GLY A 16 17.27 1.24 -15.65
CA GLY A 16 16.71 -0.09 -15.42
C GLY A 16 17.49 -0.99 -14.47
N MET A 17 16.73 -1.93 -13.90
CA MET A 17 17.09 -2.93 -12.89
C MET A 17 17.51 -2.32 -11.56
N SER A 18 16.81 -2.74 -10.51
CA SER A 18 17.07 -2.26 -9.17
C SER A 18 18.54 -2.45 -8.81
N SER A 19 19.25 -1.34 -8.57
CA SER A 19 20.63 -1.40 -8.11
C SER A 19 20.65 -1.97 -6.69
N ALA A 20 21.71 -2.68 -6.31
CA ALA A 20 21.84 -3.33 -4.98
C ALA A 20 21.70 -2.40 -3.76
N SER A 21 21.47 -1.10 -3.96
CA SER A 21 21.26 -0.07 -2.95
C SER A 21 19.80 0.37 -2.78
N GLU A 22 18.91 0.10 -3.75
CA GLU A 22 17.51 0.50 -3.62
C GLU A 22 16.79 -0.40 -2.63
N THR A 23 15.85 0.17 -1.87
CA THR A 23 15.13 -0.53 -0.81
C THR A 23 13.64 -0.28 -0.92
N PHE A 24 12.85 -1.33 -0.74
CA PHE A 24 11.42 -1.34 -1.03
C PHE A 24 10.61 -1.87 0.15
N PHE A 25 9.35 -1.42 0.23
CA PHE A 25 8.28 -2.16 0.88
C PHE A 25 7.12 -2.31 -0.10
N THR A 26 6.24 -3.28 0.13
CA THR A 26 5.08 -3.55 -0.72
C THR A 26 3.84 -2.86 -0.11
N SER A 27 3.19 -1.98 -0.86
CA SER A 27 1.91 -1.35 -0.49
C SER A 27 0.78 -2.02 -1.25
N VAL A 28 -0.23 -2.51 -0.55
CA VAL A 28 -1.44 -3.12 -1.12
C VAL A 28 -2.63 -2.31 -0.64
N GLY A 29 -3.35 -1.65 -1.55
CA GLY A 29 -4.39 -0.71 -1.12
C GLY A 29 -5.27 -0.15 -2.23
N CYS A 30 -6.04 0.89 -1.87
CA CYS A 30 -6.89 1.59 -2.83
C CYS A 30 -6.04 2.40 -3.82
N MET A 31 -6.51 2.57 -5.06
CA MET A 31 -5.89 3.46 -6.06
C MET A 31 -5.96 4.96 -5.71
N ASP A 32 -6.64 5.35 -4.63
CA ASP A 32 -6.74 6.75 -4.20
C ASP A 32 -5.36 7.31 -3.87
N GLY A 33 -4.87 8.23 -4.71
CA GLY A 33 -3.54 8.81 -4.58
C GLY A 33 -3.30 9.55 -3.26
N ARG A 34 -4.35 10.03 -2.57
CA ARG A 34 -4.20 10.70 -1.27
C ARG A 34 -3.83 9.68 -0.19
N SER A 35 -4.54 8.56 -0.20
CA SER A 35 -4.25 7.41 0.67
C SER A 35 -2.89 6.82 0.35
N GLU A 36 -2.60 6.55 -0.92
CA GLU A 36 -1.33 5.96 -1.33
C GLU A 36 -0.13 6.86 -1.00
N CYS A 37 -0.24 8.18 -1.20
CA CYS A 37 0.80 9.11 -0.76
C CYS A 37 1.06 9.05 0.75
N ALA A 38 0.01 8.93 1.57
CA ALA A 38 0.13 8.81 3.02
C ALA A 38 0.80 7.50 3.43
N VAL A 39 0.37 6.37 2.84
CA VAL A 39 0.94 5.03 3.10
C VAL A 39 2.39 4.97 2.65
N ALA A 40 2.72 5.46 1.45
CA ALA A 40 4.08 5.53 0.95
C ALA A 40 5.00 6.34 1.88
N LYS A 41 4.56 7.53 2.30
CA LYS A 41 5.33 8.39 3.22
C LYS A 41 5.56 7.71 4.58
N TRP A 42 4.51 7.11 5.14
CA TRP A 42 4.56 6.43 6.43
C TRP A 42 5.42 5.17 6.38
N GLY A 43 5.23 4.31 5.37
CA GLY A 43 5.92 3.03 5.22
C GLY A 43 7.42 3.22 5.01
N ARG A 44 7.83 4.16 4.16
CA ARG A 44 9.26 4.53 4.00
C ARG A 44 9.90 4.90 5.33
N LYS A 45 9.22 5.72 6.13
CA LYS A 45 9.71 6.13 7.46
C LYS A 45 9.75 4.96 8.43
N LYS A 46 8.72 4.10 8.48
CA LYS A 46 8.62 2.96 9.40
C LYS A 46 9.68 1.91 9.11
N PHE A 47 9.91 1.59 7.84
CA PHE A 47 10.80 0.51 7.44
C PHE A 47 12.21 0.96 7.06
N GLY A 48 12.45 2.28 6.99
CA GLY A 48 13.75 2.83 6.59
C GLY A 48 14.10 2.51 5.14
N VAL A 49 13.10 2.54 4.25
CA VAL A 49 13.23 2.19 2.82
C VAL A 49 12.91 3.38 1.92
N GLU A 50 13.36 3.32 0.67
CA GLU A 50 13.28 4.43 -0.29
C GLU A 50 12.02 4.40 -1.15
N TYR A 51 11.51 3.22 -1.50
CA TYR A 51 10.42 3.07 -2.46
C TYR A 51 9.27 2.23 -1.90
N ALA A 52 8.08 2.48 -2.45
CA ALA A 52 6.87 1.69 -2.22
C ALA A 52 6.49 1.02 -3.55
N ASP A 53 6.46 -0.31 -3.58
CA ASP A 53 5.82 -1.03 -4.67
C ASP A 53 4.31 -1.03 -4.43
N ALA A 54 3.61 -0.11 -5.10
CA ALA A 54 2.18 0.06 -4.96
C ALA A 54 1.41 -0.92 -5.85
N ILE A 55 0.61 -1.79 -5.22
CA ILE A 55 -0.35 -2.68 -5.87
C ILE A 55 -1.74 -2.18 -5.50
N THR A 56 -2.44 -1.61 -6.48
CA THR A 56 -3.67 -0.88 -6.22
C THR A 56 -4.84 -1.35 -7.08
N GLU A 57 -6.02 -1.40 -6.48
CA GLU A 57 -7.31 -1.47 -7.17
C GLU A 57 -8.30 -0.54 -6.44
N ALA A 58 -9.39 -0.14 -7.09
CA ALA A 58 -10.44 0.61 -6.41
C ALA A 58 -11.06 -0.26 -5.29
N GLY A 59 -10.89 0.14 -4.03
CA GLY A 59 -11.46 -0.60 -2.88
C GLY A 59 -10.82 -1.96 -2.60
N LEU A 60 -9.53 -2.16 -2.93
CA LEU A 60 -8.87 -3.47 -2.90
C LEU A 60 -9.06 -4.28 -1.60
N ALA A 61 -8.97 -3.66 -0.43
CA ALA A 61 -9.19 -4.37 0.84
C ALA A 61 -10.60 -5.01 0.91
N GLY A 62 -11.63 -4.30 0.47
CA GLY A 62 -12.99 -4.82 0.39
C GLY A 62 -13.16 -5.93 -0.65
N LEU A 63 -12.44 -5.86 -1.78
CA LEU A 63 -12.43 -6.94 -2.79
C LEU A 63 -11.81 -8.23 -2.23
N LEU A 64 -10.76 -8.11 -1.41
CA LEU A 64 -10.06 -9.24 -0.79
C LEU A 64 -10.77 -9.80 0.46
N ALA A 65 -11.77 -9.09 0.98
CA ALA A 65 -12.53 -9.49 2.15
C ALA A 65 -13.85 -10.22 1.83
N GLN A 66 -14.14 -10.46 0.54
CA GLN A 66 -15.36 -11.15 0.09
C GLN A 66 -15.27 -12.66 0.30
N ASP A 67 -16.42 -13.30 0.52
CA ASP A 67 -16.51 -14.76 0.67
C ASP A 67 -16.17 -15.51 -0.64
N HIS A 68 -16.40 -14.86 -1.78
CA HIS A 68 -16.11 -15.39 -3.11
C HIS A 68 -15.09 -14.51 -3.82
N LEU A 69 -13.81 -14.88 -3.71
CA LEU A 69 -12.72 -14.13 -4.30
C LEU A 69 -12.64 -14.34 -5.82
N ASP A 70 -12.40 -13.25 -6.54
CA ASP A 70 -12.03 -13.34 -7.96
C ASP A 70 -10.64 -13.97 -8.09
N LYS A 71 -10.58 -15.14 -8.72
CA LYS A 71 -9.33 -15.87 -8.93
C LYS A 71 -8.31 -15.04 -9.72
N TYR A 72 -8.73 -14.27 -10.71
CA TYR A 72 -7.80 -13.44 -11.50
C TYR A 72 -7.18 -12.34 -10.67
N LEU A 73 -7.95 -11.74 -9.76
CA LEU A 73 -7.45 -10.75 -8.81
C LEU A 73 -6.39 -11.36 -7.88
N ILE A 74 -6.67 -12.53 -7.32
CA ILE A 74 -5.74 -13.22 -6.40
C ILE A 74 -4.46 -13.65 -7.12
N ASP A 75 -4.56 -14.29 -8.28
CA ASP A 75 -3.40 -14.72 -9.06
C ASP A 75 -2.52 -13.50 -9.45
N SER A 76 -3.15 -12.39 -9.85
CA SER A 76 -2.46 -11.15 -10.20
C SER A 76 -1.77 -10.53 -8.99
N LEU A 77 -2.47 -10.44 -7.84
CA LEU A 77 -1.95 -9.91 -6.59
C LEU A 77 -0.74 -10.73 -6.11
N GLU A 78 -0.88 -12.06 -6.08
CA GLU A 78 0.19 -12.97 -5.65
C GLU A 78 1.44 -12.78 -6.52
N ASN A 79 1.28 -12.74 -7.85
CA ASN A 79 2.41 -12.54 -8.77
C ASN A 79 3.10 -11.18 -8.55
N LYS A 80 2.34 -10.09 -8.36
CA LYS A 80 2.91 -8.75 -8.11
C LYS A 80 3.65 -8.70 -6.77
N ILE A 81 3.10 -9.29 -5.71
CA ILE A 81 3.77 -9.37 -4.40
C ILE A 81 5.05 -10.20 -4.51
N LYS A 82 5.03 -11.36 -5.20
CA LYS A 82 6.23 -12.16 -5.44
C LYS A 82 7.33 -11.37 -6.14
N ILE A 83 7.00 -10.57 -7.15
CA ILE A 83 7.98 -9.70 -7.81
C ILE A 83 8.59 -8.71 -6.80
N SER A 84 7.77 -8.05 -5.98
CA SER A 84 8.26 -7.11 -4.96
C SER A 84 9.18 -7.80 -3.92
N LEU A 85 8.81 -8.98 -3.44
CA LEU A 85 9.61 -9.72 -2.45
C LEU A 85 10.88 -10.32 -3.06
N GLU A 86 10.81 -10.91 -4.24
CA GLU A 86 11.91 -11.70 -4.82
C GLU A 86 12.87 -10.86 -5.68
N LYS A 87 12.36 -9.84 -6.39
CA LYS A 87 13.14 -9.02 -7.33
C LYS A 87 13.54 -7.69 -6.75
N HIS A 88 12.67 -7.07 -5.95
CA HIS A 88 12.97 -5.80 -5.26
C HIS A 88 13.41 -6.02 -3.80
N HIS A 89 13.42 -7.27 -3.33
CA HIS A 89 13.86 -7.65 -1.99
C HIS A 89 13.09 -6.94 -0.87
N SER A 90 11.81 -6.59 -1.13
CA SER A 90 10.90 -6.07 -0.12
C SER A 90 10.77 -7.07 1.04
N LYS A 91 10.71 -6.55 2.27
CA LYS A 91 10.60 -7.37 3.49
C LYS A 91 9.28 -7.19 4.24
N ASN A 92 8.50 -6.19 3.85
CA ASN A 92 7.30 -5.78 4.58
C ASN A 92 6.17 -5.54 3.57
N ILE A 93 4.99 -6.05 3.89
CA ILE A 93 3.76 -5.78 3.16
C ILE A 93 2.87 -4.91 4.05
N VAL A 94 2.31 -3.86 3.48
CA VAL A 94 1.30 -3.02 4.13
C VAL A 94 -0.01 -3.21 3.40
N VAL A 95 -1.07 -3.53 4.13
CA VAL A 95 -2.43 -3.60 3.59
C VAL A 95 -3.21 -2.42 4.11
N SER A 96 -3.71 -1.59 3.19
CA SER A 96 -4.33 -0.32 3.53
C SER A 96 -5.76 -0.20 3.00
N GLY A 97 -6.59 0.43 3.82
CA GLY A 97 -7.84 1.06 3.40
C GLY A 97 -7.92 2.46 3.99
N HIS A 98 -8.91 3.24 3.56
CA HIS A 98 -8.97 4.65 3.92
C HIS A 98 -10.39 5.17 4.14
N GLU A 99 -10.49 6.23 4.94
CA GLU A 99 -11.69 7.02 5.11
C GLU A 99 -12.14 7.66 3.77
N ASP A 100 -13.44 7.90 3.60
CA ASP A 100 -14.02 8.47 2.37
C ASP A 100 -13.69 7.69 1.08
N CYS A 101 -13.56 6.36 1.16
CA CYS A 101 -13.32 5.52 -0.01
C CYS A 101 -14.59 5.37 -0.88
N ALA A 102 -14.53 5.88 -2.12
CA ALA A 102 -15.65 5.87 -3.05
C ALA A 102 -16.05 4.48 -3.56
N ALA A 103 -15.11 3.52 -3.57
CA ALA A 103 -15.34 2.15 -4.02
C ALA A 103 -15.69 1.18 -2.88
N SER A 104 -15.52 1.62 -1.63
CA SER A 104 -15.84 0.80 -0.48
C SER A 104 -17.35 0.60 -0.39
N ASN A 105 -17.78 -0.66 -0.36
CA ASN A 105 -19.15 -1.04 -0.02
C ASN A 105 -19.35 -1.19 1.50
N ALA A 106 -18.31 -0.94 2.31
CA ALA A 106 -18.40 -1.00 3.76
C ALA A 106 -19.39 0.04 4.28
N ALA A 107 -20.40 -0.42 5.02
CA ALA A 107 -21.43 0.43 5.60
C ALA A 107 -20.93 1.32 6.76
N SER A 108 -19.70 1.08 7.26
CA SER A 108 -19.10 1.82 8.38
C SER A 108 -17.57 1.77 8.36
N GLU A 109 -16.93 2.69 9.09
CA GLU A 109 -15.47 2.67 9.34
C GLU A 109 -15.02 1.35 9.96
N GLU A 110 -15.77 0.82 10.93
CA GLU A 110 -15.44 -0.45 11.58
C GLU A 110 -15.50 -1.62 10.60
N LYS A 111 -16.51 -1.66 9.73
CA LYS A 111 -16.58 -2.70 8.69
C LYS A 111 -15.40 -2.61 7.73
N HIS A 112 -14.98 -1.40 7.37
CA HIS A 112 -13.81 -1.19 6.51
C HIS A 112 -12.53 -1.68 7.20
N LYS A 113 -12.36 -1.41 8.50
CA LYS A 113 -11.23 -1.95 9.28
C LYS A 113 -11.23 -3.47 9.31
N GLU A 114 -12.40 -4.09 9.49
CA GLU A 114 -12.53 -5.55 9.41
C GLU A 114 -12.10 -6.09 8.03
N ASP A 115 -12.49 -5.41 6.95
CA ASP A 115 -12.11 -5.82 5.59
C ASP A 115 -10.58 -5.71 5.38
N ILE A 116 -9.95 -4.67 5.91
CA ILE A 116 -8.48 -4.52 5.91
C ILE A 116 -7.81 -5.67 6.68
N LEU A 117 -8.34 -6.02 7.86
CA LEU A 117 -7.82 -7.12 8.67
C LEU A 117 -7.95 -8.47 7.95
N LYS A 118 -9.11 -8.75 7.34
CA LYS A 118 -9.33 -9.97 6.54
C LYS A 118 -8.40 -10.04 5.33
N ALA A 119 -8.22 -8.93 4.61
CA ALA A 119 -7.30 -8.86 3.49
C ALA A 119 -5.84 -9.11 3.94
N ALA A 120 -5.44 -8.55 5.08
CA ALA A 120 -4.12 -8.78 5.65
C ALA A 120 -3.93 -10.23 6.11
N GLU A 121 -4.94 -10.86 6.71
CA GLU A 121 -4.93 -12.28 7.06
C GLU A 121 -4.76 -13.16 5.81
N LEU A 122 -5.56 -12.92 4.76
CA LEU A 122 -5.45 -13.64 3.49
C LEU A 122 -4.02 -13.55 2.92
N ILE A 123 -3.45 -12.35 2.86
CA ILE A 123 -2.09 -12.14 2.36
C ILE A 123 -1.05 -12.82 3.26
N SER A 124 -1.26 -12.82 4.59
CA SER A 124 -0.38 -13.51 5.54
C SER A 124 -0.42 -15.03 5.34
N LEU A 125 -1.56 -15.60 4.98
CA LEU A 125 -1.69 -17.02 4.66
C LEU A 125 -0.96 -17.38 3.36
N ILE A 126 -1.01 -16.50 2.35
CA ILE A 126 -0.29 -16.69 1.07
C ILE A 126 1.23 -16.53 1.26
N PHE A 127 1.65 -15.61 2.13
CA PHE A 127 3.05 -15.26 2.39
C PHE A 127 3.43 -15.41 3.89
N PRO A 128 3.46 -16.64 4.43
CA PRO A 128 3.58 -16.90 5.88
C PRO A 128 4.91 -16.46 6.51
N ASN A 129 5.93 -16.18 5.70
CA ASN A 129 7.26 -15.78 6.18
C ASN A 129 7.52 -14.27 6.00
N THR A 130 6.49 -13.49 5.72
CA THR A 130 6.60 -12.04 5.47
C THR A 130 5.71 -11.27 6.43
N SER A 131 6.22 -10.16 6.97
CA SER A 131 5.43 -9.31 7.85
C SER A 131 4.36 -8.58 7.05
N VAL A 132 3.09 -8.72 7.46
CA VAL A 132 1.95 -8.00 6.89
C VAL A 132 1.40 -7.06 7.96
N THR A 133 1.39 -5.76 7.67
CA THR A 133 0.90 -4.71 8.58
C THR A 133 -0.41 -4.11 8.05
N PRO A 134 -1.56 -4.37 8.69
CA PRO A 134 -2.82 -3.73 8.34
C PRO A 134 -2.83 -2.27 8.83
N VAL A 135 -3.27 -1.34 7.99
CA VAL A 135 -3.36 0.09 8.34
C VAL A 135 -4.65 0.71 7.84
N TYR A 136 -5.18 1.65 8.62
CA TYR A 136 -6.28 2.51 8.21
C TYR A 136 -5.78 3.95 8.03
N VAL A 137 -6.05 4.53 6.86
CA VAL A 137 -5.73 5.92 6.57
C VAL A 137 -6.92 6.80 6.90
N LYS A 138 -6.74 7.69 7.87
CA LYS A 138 -7.77 8.61 8.34
C LYS A 138 -7.47 10.03 7.88
N ARG A 139 -8.51 10.75 7.48
CA ARG A 139 -8.42 12.17 7.14
C ARG A 139 -8.48 13.01 8.41
N ASP A 140 -7.53 13.93 8.53
CA ASP A 140 -7.48 14.94 9.60
C ASP A 140 -7.30 16.31 8.95
N GLY A 141 -8.43 16.97 8.67
CA GLY A 141 -8.48 18.19 7.87
C GLY A 141 -8.04 17.95 6.41
N GLU A 142 -6.90 18.51 6.03
CA GLU A 142 -6.28 18.36 4.71
C GLU A 142 -5.23 17.24 4.66
N GLU A 143 -4.83 16.71 5.83
CA GLU A 143 -3.80 15.67 5.94
C GLU A 143 -4.42 14.28 6.01
N TRP A 144 -3.67 13.29 5.53
CA TRP A 144 -4.03 11.87 5.60
C TRP A 144 -3.03 11.15 6.49
N THR A 145 -3.53 10.59 7.60
CA THR A 145 -2.72 9.98 8.66
C THR A 145 -2.92 8.47 8.69
N VAL A 146 -1.83 7.74 8.85
CA VAL A 146 -1.84 6.26 8.85
C VAL A 146 -1.86 5.76 10.30
N LYS A 147 -2.80 4.86 10.61
CA LYS A 147 -2.88 4.15 11.89
C LYS A 147 -2.80 2.65 11.67
N GLU A 148 -1.90 1.98 12.38
CA GLU A 148 -1.86 0.51 12.39
C GLU A 148 -3.09 -0.06 13.08
N LEU A 149 -3.64 -1.11 12.49
CA LEU A 149 -4.70 -1.91 13.09
C LEU A 149 -4.07 -3.07 13.88
N LYS A 150 -4.75 -3.52 14.93
CA LYS A 150 -4.30 -4.62 15.80
C LYS A 150 -5.23 -5.81 15.64
#